data_AF-A0AA89AP48-F1
#
_entry.id   AF-A0AA89AP48-F1
#
_cell.length_a   1.000
_cell.length_b   1.000
_cell.length_c   1.000
_cell.angle_alpha   90.00
_cell.angle_beta   90.00
_cell.angle_gamma   90.00
#
_symmetry.space_group_name_H-M   'P 1'
#
loop_
_entity.id
_entity.type
_entity.pdbx_description
1 polymer ?
#
loop_
_entity_poly.entity_id
_entity_poly.type
_entity_poly.pdbx_seq_one_letter_code
_entity_poly.pdbx_strand_id
1 'polypeptide(L)'
;MFQKLENRLENIAKQDAIREAYLKTDKEFLKLGVSSGACCVTALVEGKELFISNVGDCRAVICRGGWAKALTKDHRAAEVDERTRIEKNGGYVELHRGAWRVHGVLSVSISIGDAHLKILGSG
;
A
#
# COMPACT_ATOMS: atom_id res chain seq x y z
N MET A 1 -22.40 31.62 -4.10
CA MET A 1 -22.30 31.24 -5.53
C MET A 1 -21.01 30.45 -5.71
N PHE A 2 -20.96 29.24 -5.14
CA PHE A 2 -21.17 27.93 -5.79
C PHE A 2 -20.02 27.53 -6.73
N GLN A 3 -18.94 26.90 -6.21
CA GLN A 3 -18.10 25.95 -6.96
C GLN A 3 -17.06 25.17 -6.10
N LYS A 4 -17.43 24.57 -4.96
CA LYS A 4 -16.46 23.70 -4.20
C LYS A 4 -17.05 22.45 -3.53
N LEU A 5 -18.31 22.10 -3.81
CA LEU A 5 -18.96 20.91 -3.25
C LEU A 5 -19.08 19.74 -4.23
N GLU A 6 -18.88 19.95 -5.54
CA GLU A 6 -19.29 18.95 -6.56
C GLU A 6 -18.42 17.70 -6.66
N ASN A 7 -17.13 17.69 -6.30
CA ASN A 7 -16.27 16.50 -6.54
C ASN A 7 -15.87 15.71 -5.28
N ARG A 8 -16.33 16.08 -4.08
CA ARG A 8 -15.88 15.37 -2.86
C ARG A 8 -16.45 13.94 -2.78
N LEU A 9 -17.74 13.79 -3.10
CA LEU A 9 -18.41 12.49 -3.05
C LEU A 9 -17.88 11.54 -4.13
N GLU A 10 -17.64 12.06 -5.33
CA GLU A 10 -17.06 11.28 -6.43
C GLU A 10 -15.63 10.82 -6.12
N ASN A 11 -14.81 11.69 -5.53
CA ASN A 11 -13.45 11.33 -5.11
C ASN A 11 -13.44 10.26 -4.01
N ILE A 12 -14.38 10.33 -3.06
CA ILE A 12 -14.57 9.28 -2.05
C ILE A 12 -14.95 7.97 -2.73
N ALA A 13 -15.91 7.99 -3.65
CA ALA A 13 -16.31 6.79 -4.38
C ALA A 13 -15.16 6.17 -5.19
N LYS A 14 -14.30 6.99 -5.81
CA LYS A 14 -13.08 6.53 -6.50
C LYS A 14 -12.07 5.90 -5.52
N GLN A 15 -11.86 6.53 -4.36
CA GLN A 15 -10.97 5.99 -3.32
C GLN A 15 -11.48 4.65 -2.78
N ASP A 16 -12.78 4.55 -2.50
CA ASP A 16 -13.41 3.32 -2.03
C ASP A 16 -13.36 2.23 -3.10
N ALA A 17 -13.63 2.56 -4.37
CA ALA A 17 -13.52 1.61 -5.47
C ALA A 17 -12.09 1.06 -5.64
N ILE A 18 -11.07 1.92 -5.52
CA ILE A 18 -9.67 1.49 -5.54
C ILE A 18 -9.37 0.59 -4.33
N ARG A 19 -9.79 0.98 -3.13
CA ARG A 19 -9.61 0.18 -1.92
C ARG A 19 -10.24 -1.22 -2.07
N GLU A 20 -11.49 -1.29 -2.52
CA GLU A 20 -12.19 -2.55 -2.75
C GLU A 20 -11.52 -3.38 -3.84
N ALA A 21 -10.97 -2.76 -4.89
CA ALA A 21 -10.21 -3.46 -5.92
C ALA A 21 -8.95 -4.13 -5.34
N TYR A 22 -8.21 -3.46 -4.46
CA TYR A 22 -7.05 -4.06 -3.79
C TYR A 22 -7.47 -5.21 -2.86
N LEU A 23 -8.50 -5.01 -2.03
CA LEU A 23 -9.01 -6.05 -1.12
C LEU A 23 -9.53 -7.28 -1.88
N LYS A 24 -10.26 -7.07 -2.98
CA LYS A 24 -10.73 -8.14 -3.85
C LYS A 24 -9.55 -8.86 -4.50
N THR A 25 -8.57 -8.13 -5.03
CA THR A 25 -7.38 -8.72 -5.66
C THR A 25 -6.61 -9.59 -4.67
N ASP A 26 -6.39 -9.10 -3.45
CA ASP A 26 -5.74 -9.85 -2.38
C ASP A 26 -6.52 -11.13 -2.02
N LYS A 27 -7.83 -11.01 -1.82
CA LYS A 27 -8.70 -12.15 -1.52
C LYS A 27 -8.67 -13.20 -2.63
N GLU A 28 -8.75 -12.81 -3.90
CA GLU A 28 -8.69 -13.75 -5.03
C GLU A 28 -7.29 -14.37 -5.16
N PHE A 29 -6.23 -13.59 -4.95
CA PHE A 29 -4.85 -14.08 -4.98
C PHE A 29 -4.59 -15.13 -3.90
N LEU A 30 -5.06 -14.90 -2.67
CA LEU A 30 -4.92 -15.83 -1.56
C LEU A 30 -5.60 -17.19 -1.83
N LYS A 31 -6.68 -17.23 -2.62
CA LYS A 31 -7.34 -18.50 -3.01
C LYS A 31 -6.49 -19.37 -3.91
N LEU A 32 -5.46 -18.81 -4.57
CA LEU A 32 -4.54 -19.59 -5.41
C LEU A 32 -3.63 -20.50 -4.57
N GLY A 33 -3.54 -20.30 -3.25
CA GLY A 33 -2.73 -21.13 -2.36
C GLY A 33 -1.22 -20.98 -2.56
N VAL A 34 -0.78 -19.95 -3.29
CA VAL A 34 0.63 -19.65 -3.51
C VAL A 34 1.20 -18.86 -2.32
N SER A 35 2.44 -19.13 -1.92
CA SER A 35 3.07 -18.51 -0.75
C SER A 35 3.69 -17.14 -1.02
N SER A 36 3.71 -16.70 -2.28
CA SER A 36 4.29 -15.43 -2.71
C SER A 36 3.38 -14.24 -2.41
N GLY A 37 3.94 -13.04 -2.54
CA GLY A 37 3.18 -11.79 -2.57
C GLY A 37 3.73 -10.82 -3.60
N ALA A 38 3.07 -9.66 -3.71
CA ALA A 38 3.44 -8.61 -4.63
C ALA A 38 3.20 -7.22 -4.03
N CYS A 39 4.10 -6.30 -4.37
CA CYS A 39 3.88 -4.87 -4.21
C CYS A 39 3.14 -4.33 -5.44
N CYS A 40 2.32 -3.30 -5.25
CA CYS A 40 1.51 -2.71 -6.30
C CYS A 40 1.39 -1.21 -6.10
N VAL A 41 1.57 -0.46 -7.19
CA VAL A 41 1.22 0.95 -7.26
C VAL A 41 0.29 1.15 -8.45
N THR A 42 -0.80 1.89 -8.25
CA THR A 42 -1.81 2.13 -9.29
C THR A 42 -1.98 3.62 -9.52
N ALA A 43 -2.05 4.02 -10.79
CA ALA A 43 -2.36 5.37 -11.22
C ALA A 43 -3.64 5.37 -12.05
N LEU A 44 -4.67 6.09 -11.60
CA LEU A 44 -5.87 6.37 -12.38
C LEU A 44 -5.78 7.81 -12.87
N VAL A 45 -5.80 7.99 -14.19
CA VAL A 45 -5.78 9.28 -14.87
C VAL A 45 -7.14 9.52 -15.50
N GLU A 46 -7.82 10.58 -15.09
CA GLU A 46 -9.12 10.96 -15.64
C GLU A 46 -9.16 12.47 -15.90
N GLY A 47 -9.11 12.84 -17.18
CA GLY A 47 -9.01 14.23 -17.59
C GLY A 47 -7.77 14.92 -17.00
N LYS A 48 -7.98 15.79 -16.01
CA LYS A 48 -6.91 16.52 -15.30
C LYS A 48 -6.65 15.99 -13.88
N GLU A 49 -7.37 14.95 -13.46
CA GLU A 49 -7.23 14.32 -12.15
C GLU A 49 -6.28 13.12 -12.22
N LEU A 50 -5.50 12.94 -11.16
CA LEU A 50 -4.58 11.82 -10.97
C LEU A 50 -4.78 11.24 -9.57
N PHE A 51 -5.20 9.98 -9.50
CA PHE A 51 -5.30 9.23 -8.25
C PHE A 51 -4.19 8.20 -8.19
N ILE A 52 -3.42 8.21 -7.11
CA ILE A 52 -2.36 7.23 -6.88
C ILE A 52 -2.69 6.44 -5.60
N SER A 53 -2.51 5.13 -5.65
CA SER A 53 -2.56 4.23 -4.50
C SER A 53 -1.33 3.32 -4.49
N ASN A 54 -0.88 2.92 -3.31
CA ASN A 54 0.30 2.08 -3.13
C ASN A 54 0.08 1.02 -2.03
N VAL A 55 0.53 -0.20 -2.31
CA VAL A 55 0.69 -1.31 -1.38
C VAL A 55 2.11 -1.85 -1.55
N GLY A 56 2.90 -1.81 -0.48
CA GLY A 56 4.29 -2.25 -0.48
C GLY A 56 5.30 -1.13 -0.80
N ASP A 57 6.46 -1.51 -1.32
CA ASP A 57 7.60 -0.62 -1.51
C ASP A 57 7.80 -0.13 -2.95
N CYS A 58 6.79 -0.31 -3.80
CA CYS A 58 6.68 0.41 -5.06
C CYS A 58 6.57 1.93 -4.83
N ARG A 59 7.02 2.73 -5.80
CA ARG A 59 6.97 4.19 -5.71
C ARG A 59 6.48 4.84 -7.00
N ALA A 60 5.44 5.67 -6.88
CA ALA A 60 5.05 6.60 -7.93
C ALA A 60 5.82 7.91 -7.79
N VAL A 61 6.38 8.39 -8.90
CA VAL A 61 7.10 9.66 -8.98
C VAL A 61 6.56 10.43 -10.18
N ILE A 62 6.26 11.72 -9.98
CA ILE A 62 5.89 12.63 -11.07
C ILE A 62 7.04 13.60 -11.35
N CYS A 63 7.28 13.88 -12.62
CA CYS A 63 8.22 14.90 -13.05
C CYS A 63 7.45 16.10 -13.63
N ARG A 64 7.75 17.32 -13.15
CA ARG A 64 7.18 18.56 -13.69
C ARG A 64 8.23 19.67 -13.69
N GLY A 65 8.49 20.26 -14.86
CA GLY A 65 9.45 21.36 -15.00
C GLY A 65 10.89 20.98 -14.63
N GLY A 66 11.29 19.71 -14.86
CA GLY A 66 12.61 19.20 -14.48
C GLY A 66 12.74 18.73 -13.02
N TRP A 67 11.67 18.83 -12.22
CA TRP A 67 11.67 18.42 -10.82
C TRP A 67 10.91 17.11 -10.62
N ALA A 68 11.55 16.13 -9.98
CA ALA A 68 10.93 14.87 -9.60
C ALA A 68 10.36 14.94 -8.17
N LYS A 69 9.10 14.50 -8.00
CA LYS A 69 8.42 14.45 -6.70
C LYS A 69 7.78 13.08 -6.50
N ALA A 70 8.08 12.43 -5.37
CA ALA A 70 7.39 11.22 -4.96
C ALA A 70 5.92 11.53 -4.63
N LEU A 71 5.01 10.71 -5.16
CA LEU A 71 3.57 10.80 -4.92
C LEU A 71 3.08 9.79 -3.88
N THR A 72 3.90 8.79 -3.54
CA THR A 72 3.58 7.75 -2.57
C THR A 72 4.65 7.67 -1.48
N LYS A 73 4.25 7.09 -0.35
CA LYS A 73 5.17 6.60 0.69
C LYS A 73 5.32 5.10 0.52
N ASP A 74 6.55 4.59 0.63
CA ASP A 74 6.82 3.15 0.61
C ASP A 74 6.40 2.54 1.95
N HIS A 75 5.80 1.36 1.92
CA HIS A 75 5.42 0.62 3.11
C HIS A 75 6.49 -0.44 3.42
N ARG A 76 7.50 -0.03 4.20
CA ARG A 76 8.63 -0.88 4.59
C ARG A 76 8.63 -1.12 6.10
N ALA A 77 9.14 -2.28 6.50
CA ALA A 77 9.35 -2.63 7.91
C ALA A 77 10.30 -1.69 8.66
N ALA A 78 11.10 -0.87 7.95
CA ALA A 78 11.95 0.14 8.58
C ALA A 78 11.17 1.39 9.02
N GLU A 79 10.01 1.65 8.41
CA GLU A 79 9.19 2.83 8.70
C GLU A 79 8.60 2.73 10.11
N VAL A 80 8.69 3.81 10.89
CA VAL A 80 8.30 3.82 12.31
C VAL A 80 6.81 3.58 12.49
N ASP A 81 5.98 4.21 11.65
CA ASP A 81 4.53 4.03 11.65
C ASP A 81 4.13 2.60 11.29
N GLU A 82 4.82 1.99 10.32
CA GLU A 82 4.56 0.60 9.94
C GLU A 82 4.97 -0.38 11.03
N ARG A 83 6.12 -0.19 11.68
CA ARG A 83 6.52 -0.98 12.86
C ARG A 83 5.51 -0.88 13.98
N THR A 84 5.11 0.35 14.31
CA THR A 84 4.11 0.61 15.35
C THR A 84 2.78 -0.07 15.03
N ARG A 85 2.32 -0.02 13.78
CA ARG A 85 1.09 -0.69 13.32
C ARG A 85 1.20 -2.20 13.48
N ILE A 86 2.30 -2.80 13.03
CA ILE A 86 2.54 -4.24 13.10
C ILE A 86 2.56 -4.72 14.55
N GLU A 87 3.32 -4.05 15.41
CA GLU A 87 3.44 -4.40 16.83
C GLU A 87 2.11 -4.25 17.57
N LYS A 88 1.34 -3.19 17.26
CA LYS A 88 -0.01 -2.99 17.83
C LYS A 88 -1.00 -4.09 17.45
N ASN A 89 -0.82 -4.70 16.27
CA ASN A 89 -1.66 -5.81 15.80
C ASN A 89 -1.16 -7.20 16.26
N GLY A 90 -0.10 -7.26 17.07
CA GLY A 90 0.43 -8.51 17.62
C GLY A 90 1.49 -9.19 16.76
N GLY A 91 1.94 -8.54 15.68
CA GLY A 91 3.14 -8.93 14.96
C GLY A 91 4.42 -8.40 15.61
N TYR A 92 5.57 -8.68 15.01
CA TYR A 92 6.85 -8.09 15.41
C TYR A 92 7.71 -7.73 14.20
N VAL A 93 8.61 -6.76 14.41
CA VAL A 93 9.62 -6.40 13.43
C VAL A 93 10.99 -6.49 14.08
N GLU A 94 11.90 -7.22 13.44
CA GLU A 94 13.25 -7.40 13.94
C GLU A 94 14.31 -6.98 12.93
N LEU A 95 15.48 -6.59 13.44
CA LEU A 95 16.65 -6.33 12.62
C LEU A 95 17.36 -7.65 12.31
N HIS A 96 17.12 -8.21 11.13
CA HIS A 96 17.70 -9.48 10.70
C HIS A 96 18.69 -9.25 9.56
N ARG A 97 19.96 -9.63 9.78
CA ARG A 97 21.07 -9.45 8.82
C ARG A 97 21.18 -8.02 8.28
N GLY A 98 21.00 -7.03 9.16
CA GLY A 98 21.14 -5.60 8.82
C GLY A 98 19.91 -4.97 8.15
N ALA A 99 18.80 -5.68 8.01
CA ALA A 99 17.54 -5.14 7.47
C ALA A 99 16.38 -5.38 8.44
N TRP A 100 15.50 -4.39 8.58
CA TRP A 100 14.24 -4.54 9.31
C TRP A 100 13.33 -5.50 8.54
N ARG A 101 12.78 -6.50 9.23
CA ARG A 101 11.91 -7.52 8.65
C ARG A 101 10.71 -7.83 9.53
N VAL A 102 9.53 -7.88 8.91
CA VAL A 102 8.30 -8.39 9.53
C VAL A 102 8.47 -9.87 9.77
N HIS A 103 8.31 -10.27 11.04
CA HIS A 103 8.53 -11.64 11.51
C HIS A 103 9.88 -12.25 11.11
N GLY A 104 10.92 -11.43 10.92
CA GLY A 104 12.23 -11.88 10.43
C GLY A 104 12.27 -12.28 8.95
N VAL A 105 11.15 -12.20 8.22
CA VAL A 105 11.03 -12.70 6.84
C VAL A 105 11.08 -11.55 5.82
N LEU A 106 10.12 -10.62 5.85
CA LEU A 106 9.88 -9.68 4.74
C LEU A 106 10.25 -8.24 5.13
N SER A 107 10.99 -7.53 4.27
CA SER A 107 11.33 -6.12 4.49
C SER A 107 10.19 -5.14 4.15
N VAL A 108 9.15 -5.64 3.49
CA VAL A 108 7.92 -4.91 3.13
C VAL A 108 6.87 -5.13 4.22
N SER A 109 6.11 -4.09 4.57
CA SER A 109 5.14 -4.15 5.67
C SER A 109 3.69 -4.35 5.23
N ILE A 110 3.36 -4.13 3.96
CA ILE A 110 2.03 -4.36 3.38
C ILE A 110 2.21 -4.93 1.98
N SER A 111 1.48 -5.99 1.63
CA SER A 111 1.53 -6.61 0.32
C SER A 111 0.21 -7.27 -0.07
N ILE A 112 0.04 -7.51 -1.37
CA ILE A 112 -0.94 -8.47 -1.88
C ILE A 112 -0.34 -9.86 -1.71
N GLY A 113 -1.12 -10.83 -1.23
CA GLY A 113 -0.64 -12.20 -0.99
C GLY A 113 0.06 -12.34 0.37
N ASP A 114 1.20 -13.01 0.44
CA ASP A 114 1.96 -13.22 1.68
C ASP A 114 1.09 -13.74 2.85
N ALA A 115 0.26 -14.76 2.58
CA ALA A 115 -0.74 -15.29 3.51
C ALA A 115 -0.20 -15.56 4.94
N HIS A 116 1.03 -16.05 5.01
CA HIS A 116 1.74 -16.36 6.26
C HIS A 116 1.99 -15.14 7.16
N LEU A 117 1.92 -13.92 6.63
CA LEU A 117 2.05 -12.66 7.37
C LEU A 117 0.69 -12.01 7.69
N LYS A 118 -0.41 -12.43 7.07
CA LYS A 118 -1.73 -11.82 7.33
C LYS A 118 -2.41 -12.33 8.61
N ILE A 119 -1.98 -13.47 9.15
CA ILE A 119 -2.60 -14.16 10.30
C ILE A 119 -2.52 -13.34 11.61
N LEU A 120 -1.61 -12.36 11.70
CA LEU A 120 -1.45 -11.48 12.87
C LEU A 120 -1.79 -10.01 12.55
N GLY A 121 -2.59 -9.75 11.51
CA GLY A 121 -2.95 -8.38 11.11
C GLY A 121 -1.76 -7.49 10.74
N SER A 122 -0.63 -8.10 10.38
CA SER A 122 0.61 -7.39 10.05
C SER A 122 0.71 -7.03 8.56
N GLY A 123 0.04 -7.76 7.66
CA GLY A 123 -0.05 -7.47 6.22
C GLY A 123 -1.46 -7.16 5.68
#